data_AF-A0A1C7NIF4-F1
#
_entry.id   AF-A0A1C7NIF4-F1
#
_cell.length_a   1.000
_cell.length_b   1.000
_cell.length_c   1.000
_cell.angle_alpha   90.00
_cell.angle_beta   90.00
_cell.angle_gamma   90.00
#
_symmetry.space_group_name_H-M   'P 1'
#
loop_
_entity.id
_entity.type
_entity.pdbx_description
1 polymer ?
#
loop_
_entity_poly.entity_id
_entity_poly.type
_entity_poly.pdbx_seq_one_letter_code
_entity_poly.pdbx_strand_id
1 'polypeptide(L)'
;MTDNPSDDTPQQEQPIMFTKEQAFELFKKWQQQSRQERETTSDARELPLDIQKILDETPTQELNQNIQQYKRQIQHYHHEEWTRGETTNKEFIQRLKHYQLDAYQMVTTTYKHADHCRITARAATELYEQQLLLLHNQASLSHDERNYL
;
A
#
# COMPACT_ATOMS: atom_id res chain seq x y z
N MET A 1 60.83 14.54 3.53
CA MET A 1 60.95 15.63 4.52
C MET A 1 61.20 16.89 3.71
N THR A 2 60.19 17.68 3.37
CA THR A 2 59.34 18.40 4.33
C THR A 2 57.86 18.40 3.92
N ASP A 3 57.04 17.95 4.86
CA ASP A 3 55.59 18.07 4.87
C ASP A 3 55.18 19.55 4.90
N ASN A 4 54.21 19.94 4.07
CA ASN A 4 53.54 21.24 4.17
C ASN A 4 52.18 21.01 4.83
N PRO A 5 51.85 21.68 5.95
CA PRO A 5 50.66 21.39 6.72
C PRO A 5 49.42 22.06 6.12
N SER A 6 48.31 21.36 6.28
CA SER A 6 46.91 21.75 6.23
C SER A 6 46.59 23.25 6.19
N ASP A 7 45.81 23.65 5.20
CA ASP A 7 44.89 24.78 5.31
C ASP A 7 43.47 24.28 4.98
N ASP A 8 42.96 23.40 5.84
CA ASP A 8 41.53 23.09 5.92
C ASP A 8 40.88 24.27 6.64
N THR A 9 40.53 25.32 5.90
CA THR A 9 39.68 26.39 6.45
C THR A 9 38.25 25.85 6.58
N PRO A 10 37.68 25.72 7.79
CA PRO A 10 36.27 25.37 7.93
C PRO A 10 35.44 26.58 7.49
N GLN A 11 34.67 26.44 6.43
CA GLN A 11 33.58 27.35 6.10
C GLN A 11 32.61 27.33 7.29
N GLN A 12 32.70 28.34 8.15
CA GLN A 12 31.71 28.58 9.19
C GLN A 12 30.37 28.86 8.50
N GLU A 13 29.50 27.85 8.44
CA GLU A 13 28.07 28.04 8.24
C GLU A 13 27.58 28.93 9.38
N GLN A 14 27.46 30.23 9.10
CA GLN A 14 26.85 31.19 10.01
C GLN A 14 25.45 30.64 10.36
N PRO A 15 25.11 30.47 11.64
CA PRO A 15 23.76 30.08 12.01
C PRO A 15 22.80 31.13 11.46
N ILE A 16 21.82 30.71 10.66
CA ILE A 16 20.78 31.61 10.15
C ILE A 16 19.95 32.03 11.38
N MET A 17 20.31 33.18 11.96
CA MET A 17 19.64 33.74 13.12
C MET A 17 18.40 34.50 12.65
N PHE A 18 17.26 33.82 12.63
CA PHE A 18 15.98 34.46 12.35
C PHE A 18 15.61 35.40 13.50
N THR A 19 15.23 36.64 13.18
CA THR A 19 14.56 37.50 14.17
C THR A 19 13.19 36.91 14.52
N LYS A 20 12.66 37.23 15.70
CA LYS A 20 11.36 36.69 16.17
C LYS A 20 10.23 36.91 15.15
N GLU A 21 10.26 38.06 14.46
CA GLU A 21 9.31 38.42 13.42
C GLU A 21 9.47 37.56 12.17
N GLN A 22 10.69 37.33 11.70
CA GLN A 22 10.97 36.43 10.57
C GLN A 22 10.61 34.98 10.87
N ALA A 23 10.89 34.51 12.08
CA ALA A 23 10.49 33.18 12.54
C ALA A 23 8.95 33.04 12.58
N PHE A 24 8.25 34.09 13.01
CA PHE A 24 6.79 34.11 13.05
C PHE A 24 6.17 34.16 11.65
N GLU A 25 6.77 34.90 10.72
CA GLU A 25 6.34 34.89 9.31
C GLU A 25 6.55 33.54 8.64
N LEU A 26 7.69 32.89 8.88
CA LEU A 26 7.96 31.53 8.41
C LEU A 26 6.96 30.54 9.00
N PHE A 27 6.68 30.64 10.30
CA PHE A 27 5.68 29.81 10.97
C PHE A 27 4.28 30.03 10.38
N LYS A 28 3.89 31.27 10.11
CA LYS A 28 2.60 31.61 9.50
C LYS A 28 2.49 31.07 8.07
N LYS A 29 3.55 31.21 7.26
CA LYS A 29 3.62 30.66 5.90
C LYS A 29 3.55 29.13 5.92
N TRP A 30 4.31 28.49 6.80
CA TRP A 30 4.27 27.04 6.99
C TRP A 30 2.87 26.57 7.41
N GLN A 31 2.21 27.30 8.32
CA GLN A 31 0.86 26.94 8.76
C GLN A 31 -0.18 27.10 7.63
N GLN A 32 -0.03 28.10 6.77
CA GLN A 32 -0.86 28.27 5.58
C GLN A 32 -0.60 27.19 4.54
N GLN A 33 0.67 26.89 4.24
CA GLN A 33 1.04 25.83 3.32
C GLN A 33 0.59 24.45 3.82
N SER A 34 0.76 24.17 5.12
CA SER A 34 0.33 22.89 5.71
C SER A 34 -1.20 22.76 5.74
N ARG A 35 -1.95 23.87 5.85
CA ARG A 35 -3.41 23.87 5.64
C ARG A 35 -3.77 23.62 4.19
N GLN A 36 -3.07 24.25 3.24
CA GLN A 36 -3.32 24.10 1.81
C GLN A 36 -2.92 22.70 1.29
N GLU A 37 -1.85 22.11 1.80
CA GLU A 37 -1.48 20.71 1.55
C GLU A 37 -2.54 19.78 2.14
N ARG A 38 -3.04 20.04 3.35
CA ARG A 38 -4.14 19.27 3.93
C ARG A 38 -5.43 19.44 3.14
N GLU A 39 -5.74 20.63 2.63
CA GLU A 39 -6.92 20.91 1.81
C GLU A 39 -6.79 20.30 0.41
N THR A 40 -5.62 20.29 -0.22
CA THR A 40 -5.39 19.58 -1.51
C THR A 40 -5.32 18.07 -1.36
N THR A 41 -4.96 17.57 -0.18
CA THR A 41 -5.05 16.14 0.16
C THR A 41 -6.46 15.76 0.64
N SER A 42 -7.24 16.74 1.13
CA SER A 42 -8.62 16.63 1.66
C SER A 42 -9.70 17.03 0.67
N ASP A 43 -9.36 17.62 -0.48
CA ASP A 43 -9.96 17.29 -1.77
C ASP A 43 -9.65 15.81 -1.96
N ALA A 44 -10.34 15.02 -1.13
CA ALA A 44 -10.46 13.60 -1.24
C ALA A 44 -10.74 13.40 -2.71
N ARG A 45 -9.91 12.61 -3.38
CA ARG A 45 -10.26 12.13 -4.71
C ARG A 45 -11.63 11.51 -4.54
N GLU A 46 -12.68 12.27 -4.88
CA GLU A 46 -14.04 11.82 -4.72
C GLU A 46 -14.09 10.52 -5.48
N LEU A 47 -14.52 9.48 -4.79
CA LEU A 47 -14.58 8.17 -5.40
C LEU A 47 -15.46 8.34 -6.64
N PRO A 48 -15.00 7.93 -7.84
CA PRO A 48 -15.79 8.10 -9.05
C PRO A 48 -17.23 7.66 -8.82
N LEU A 49 -18.20 8.46 -9.27
CA LEU A 49 -19.63 8.28 -8.97
C LEU A 49 -20.11 6.85 -9.21
N ASP A 50 -19.59 6.18 -10.23
CA ASP A 50 -19.91 4.78 -10.53
C ASP A 50 -19.47 3.82 -9.42
N ILE A 51 -18.28 4.00 -8.86
CA ILE A 51 -17.78 3.18 -7.76
C ILE A 51 -18.56 3.48 -6.48
N GLN A 52 -18.86 4.76 -6.22
CA GLN A 52 -19.66 5.16 -5.08
C GLN A 52 -21.06 4.55 -5.14
N LYS A 53 -21.72 4.64 -6.30
CA LYS A 53 -23.02 4.04 -6.55
C LYS A 53 -23.00 2.53 -6.35
N ILE A 54 -21.98 1.82 -6.86
CA ILE A 54 -21.82 0.39 -6.64
C ILE A 54 -21.70 0.08 -5.14
N LEU A 55 -20.92 0.85 -4.39
CA LEU A 55 -20.74 0.63 -2.95
C LEU A 55 -22.02 0.91 -2.15
N ASP A 56 -22.80 1.91 -2.54
CA ASP A 56 -24.06 2.28 -1.88
C ASP A 56 -25.21 1.32 -2.25
N GLU A 57 -25.24 0.82 -3.49
CA GLU A 57 -26.29 -0.08 -3.99
C GLU A 57 -26.04 -1.55 -3.65
N THR A 58 -24.78 -1.97 -3.50
CA THR A 58 -24.44 -3.37 -3.22
C THR A 58 -24.67 -3.69 -1.75
N PRO A 59 -25.60 -4.60 -1.41
CA PRO A 59 -25.81 -5.01 -0.03
C PRO A 59 -24.55 -5.67 0.55
N THR A 60 -24.28 -5.46 1.84
CA THR A 60 -23.13 -6.05 2.55
C THR A 60 -23.05 -7.58 2.39
N GLN A 61 -24.19 -8.27 2.28
CA GLN A 61 -24.23 -9.71 2.07
C GLN A 61 -23.68 -10.11 0.70
N GLU A 62 -24.03 -9.38 -0.35
CA GLU A 62 -23.56 -9.60 -1.72
C GLU A 62 -22.06 -9.28 -1.82
N LEU A 63 -21.61 -8.19 -1.19
CA LEU A 63 -20.19 -7.85 -1.11
C LEU A 63 -19.38 -8.99 -0.44
N ASN A 64 -19.89 -9.55 0.65
CA ASN A 64 -19.25 -10.69 1.31
C ASN A 64 -19.21 -11.93 0.41
N GLN A 65 -20.26 -12.20 -0.36
CA GLN A 65 -20.27 -13.30 -1.33
C GLN A 65 -19.23 -13.08 -2.43
N ASN A 66 -19.13 -11.86 -2.96
CA ASN A 66 -18.15 -11.48 -3.98
C ASN A 66 -16.72 -11.65 -3.45
N ILE A 67 -16.44 -11.22 -2.22
CA ILE A 67 -15.13 -11.44 -1.56
C ILE A 67 -14.84 -12.94 -1.42
N GLN A 68 -15.81 -13.75 -1.02
CA GLN A 68 -15.63 -15.19 -0.89
C GLN A 68 -15.40 -15.87 -2.24
N GLN A 69 -16.11 -15.45 -3.28
CA GLN A 69 -15.92 -15.95 -4.63
C GLN A 69 -14.54 -15.58 -5.18
N TYR A 70 -14.10 -14.35 -4.98
CA TYR A 70 -12.75 -13.89 -5.32
C TYR A 70 -11.67 -14.74 -4.62
N LYS A 71 -11.81 -14.99 -3.32
CA LYS A 71 -10.90 -15.86 -2.56
C LYS A 71 -10.82 -17.28 -3.13
N ARG A 72 -11.94 -17.83 -3.63
CA ARG A 72 -11.97 -19.16 -4.27
C ARG A 72 -11.32 -19.17 -5.66
N GLN A 73 -11.32 -18.04 -6.36
CA GLN A 73 -10.75 -17.90 -7.69
C GLN A 73 -9.23 -17.71 -7.67
N ILE A 74 -8.67 -17.19 -6.57
CA ILE A 74 -7.22 -17.09 -6.40
C ILE A 74 -6.60 -18.49 -6.43
N GLN A 75 -5.77 -18.72 -7.44
CA GLN A 75 -5.05 -19.98 -7.59
C GLN A 75 -3.97 -20.08 -6.51
N HIS A 76 -3.96 -21.19 -5.78
CA HIS A 76 -2.90 -21.48 -4.80
C HIS A 76 -1.69 -22.06 -5.55
N TYR A 77 -0.68 -21.23 -5.79
CA TYR A 77 0.59 -21.69 -6.34
C TYR A 77 1.52 -22.12 -5.20
N HIS A 78 2.06 -23.34 -5.28
CA HIS A 78 3.16 -23.82 -4.43
C HIS A 78 3.99 -24.84 -5.22
N HIS A 79 5.30 -24.58 -5.36
CA HIS A 79 6.28 -25.55 -5.88
C HIS A 79 5.86 -26.28 -7.18
N GLU A 80 5.43 -25.53 -8.20
CA GLU A 80 5.11 -26.06 -9.54
C GLU A 80 3.94 -27.05 -9.61
N GLU A 81 3.22 -27.30 -8.51
CA GLU A 81 1.99 -28.09 -8.49
C GLU A 81 0.80 -27.28 -7.96
N TRP A 82 -0.39 -27.55 -8.53
CA TRP A 82 -1.68 -27.02 -8.12
C TRP A 82 -2.05 -27.49 -6.70
N THR A 83 -1.44 -26.92 -5.68
CA THR A 83 -1.63 -27.37 -4.30
C THR A 83 -2.36 -26.31 -3.48
N ARG A 84 -3.49 -26.75 -2.90
CA ARG A 84 -4.22 -26.00 -1.87
C ARG A 84 -3.22 -25.57 -0.79
N GLY A 85 -3.31 -24.32 -0.31
CA GLY A 85 -2.41 -23.80 0.73
C GLY A 85 -2.23 -24.82 1.85
N GLU A 86 -0.99 -25.02 2.31
CA GLU A 86 -0.59 -26.12 3.21
C GLU A 86 -1.68 -26.41 4.26
N THR A 87 -2.47 -27.46 4.02
CA THR A 87 -3.42 -27.93 5.02
C THR A 87 -2.58 -28.48 6.15
N THR A 88 -2.51 -27.75 7.26
CA THR A 88 -1.86 -28.22 8.48
C THR A 88 -2.29 -29.66 8.74
N ASN A 89 -1.33 -30.54 9.01
CA ASN A 89 -1.60 -31.96 9.23
C ASN A 89 -2.76 -32.12 10.23
N LYS A 90 -3.86 -32.73 9.79
CA LYS A 90 -5.10 -32.85 10.58
C LYS A 90 -4.87 -33.61 11.88
N GLU A 91 -3.99 -34.61 11.87
CA GLU A 91 -3.60 -35.37 13.05
C GLU A 91 -2.82 -34.50 14.06
N PHE A 92 -1.94 -33.64 13.54
CA PHE A 92 -1.16 -32.73 14.37
C PHE A 92 -2.04 -31.67 15.03
N ILE A 93 -2.97 -31.06 14.28
CA ILE A 93 -3.87 -30.04 14.82
C ILE A 93 -4.76 -30.60 15.94
N GLN A 94 -5.27 -31.82 15.79
CA GLN A 94 -6.10 -32.45 16.82
C GLN A 94 -5.30 -32.71 18.10
N ARG A 95 -4.07 -33.23 17.95
CA ARG A 95 -3.16 -33.43 19.09
C ARG A 95 -2.78 -32.11 19.74
N LEU A 96 -2.43 -31.10 18.95
CA LEU A 96 -2.08 -29.78 19.44
C LEU A 96 -3.24 -29.16 20.23
N LYS A 97 -4.46 -29.24 19.70
CA LYS A 97 -5.67 -28.80 20.40
C LYS A 97 -5.90 -29.53 21.72
N HIS A 98 -5.60 -30.83 21.78
CA HIS A 98 -5.79 -31.65 22.97
C HIS A 98 -4.76 -31.34 24.07
N TYR A 99 -3.49 -31.15 23.70
CA TYR A 99 -2.40 -31.00 24.67
C TYR A 99 -2.07 -29.54 25.01
N GLN A 100 -2.21 -28.61 24.06
CA GLN A 100 -1.93 -27.18 24.26
C GLN A 100 -2.88 -26.30 23.44
N LEU A 101 -4.00 -25.93 24.07
CA LEU A 101 -5.03 -25.09 23.44
C LEU A 101 -4.50 -23.72 23.01
N ASP A 102 -3.64 -23.09 23.81
CA ASP A 102 -3.09 -21.76 23.52
C ASP A 102 -2.19 -21.79 22.27
N ALA A 103 -1.30 -22.79 22.19
CA ALA A 103 -0.48 -23.01 21.01
C ALA A 103 -1.35 -23.31 19.77
N TYR A 104 -2.42 -24.09 19.91
CA TYR A 104 -3.39 -24.32 18.84
C TYR A 104 -4.05 -23.03 18.36
N GLN A 105 -4.49 -22.15 19.27
CA GLN A 105 -5.09 -20.86 18.92
C GLN A 105 -4.10 -19.97 18.18
N MET A 106 -2.86 -19.89 18.65
CA MET A 106 -1.78 -19.16 17.98
C MET A 106 -1.53 -19.69 16.57
N VAL A 107 -1.27 -21.00 16.43
CA VAL A 107 -0.99 -21.63 15.14
C VAL A 107 -2.15 -21.40 14.17
N THR A 108 -3.39 -21.64 14.60
CA THR A 108 -4.59 -21.41 13.77
C THR A 108 -4.68 -19.95 13.30
N THR A 109 -4.36 -19.01 14.19
CA THR A 109 -4.41 -17.58 13.89
C THR A 109 -3.31 -17.20 12.90
N THR A 110 -2.08 -17.70 13.07
CA THR A 110 -0.97 -17.48 12.14
C THR A 110 -1.29 -17.99 10.75
N TYR A 111 -1.87 -19.19 10.62
CA TYR A 111 -2.30 -19.72 9.32
C TYR A 111 -3.35 -18.83 8.65
N LYS A 112 -4.34 -18.34 9.40
CA LYS A 112 -5.34 -17.40 8.87
C LYS A 112 -4.71 -16.10 8.38
N HIS A 113 -3.74 -15.56 9.11
CA HIS A 113 -3.03 -14.35 8.70
C HIS A 113 -2.18 -14.58 7.45
N ALA A 114 -1.50 -15.72 7.36
CA ALA A 114 -0.71 -16.08 6.19
C ALA A 114 -1.58 -16.20 4.93
N ASP A 115 -2.73 -16.87 5.05
CA ASP A 115 -3.69 -17.00 3.95
C ASP A 115 -4.27 -15.63 3.53
N HIS A 116 -4.65 -14.80 4.50
CA HIS A 116 -5.11 -13.45 4.23
C HIS A 116 -4.03 -12.61 3.54
N CYS A 117 -2.78 -12.69 3.98
CA CYS A 117 -1.66 -11.99 3.39
C CYS A 117 -1.45 -12.40 1.93
N ARG A 118 -1.51 -13.70 1.60
CA ARG A 118 -1.45 -14.19 0.21
C ARG A 118 -2.56 -13.61 -0.66
N ILE A 119 -3.80 -13.63 -0.17
CA ILE A 119 -4.96 -13.10 -0.89
C ILE A 119 -4.79 -11.60 -1.17
N THR A 120 -4.40 -10.84 -0.16
CA THR A 120 -4.20 -9.39 -0.28
C THR A 120 -3.04 -9.05 -1.20
N ALA A 121 -1.92 -9.79 -1.12
CA ALA A 121 -0.80 -9.62 -2.03
C ALA A 121 -1.21 -9.85 -3.49
N ARG A 122 -1.97 -10.92 -3.76
CA ARG A 122 -2.49 -11.20 -5.11
C ARG A 122 -3.40 -10.09 -5.61
N ALA A 123 -4.33 -9.63 -4.78
CA ALA A 123 -5.22 -8.51 -5.13
C ALA A 123 -4.43 -7.24 -5.47
N ALA A 124 -3.40 -6.91 -4.67
CA ALA A 124 -2.55 -5.77 -4.92
C ALA A 124 -1.79 -5.89 -6.25
N THR A 125 -1.26 -7.07 -6.57
CA THR A 125 -0.61 -7.33 -7.86
C THR A 125 -1.57 -7.16 -9.04
N GLU A 126 -2.78 -7.71 -8.96
CA GLU A 126 -3.78 -7.59 -10.03
C GLU A 126 -4.20 -6.14 -10.26
N LEU A 127 -4.40 -5.35 -9.19
CA LEU A 127 -4.69 -3.93 -9.30
C LEU A 127 -3.53 -3.15 -9.95
N TYR A 128 -2.29 -3.49 -9.59
CA TYR A 128 -1.11 -2.87 -10.19
C TYR A 128 -0.99 -3.18 -11.69
N GLU A 129 -1.21 -4.44 -12.08
CA GLU A 129 -1.22 -4.87 -13.48
C GLU A 129 -2.32 -4.15 -14.29
N GLN A 130 -3.54 -4.05 -13.74
CA GLN A 130 -4.63 -3.30 -14.36
C GLN A 130 -4.30 -1.83 -14.54
N GLN A 131 -3.71 -1.19 -13.51
CA GLN A 131 -3.29 0.20 -13.59
C GLN A 131 -2.21 0.40 -14.66
N LEU A 132 -1.25 -0.52 -14.77
CA LEU A 132 -0.21 -0.47 -15.78
C LEU A 132 -0.80 -0.55 -17.21
N LEU A 133 -1.78 -1.44 -17.43
CA LEU A 133 -2.48 -1.56 -18.70
C LEU A 133 -3.24 -0.28 -19.06
N LEU A 134 -3.93 0.35 -18.10
CA LEU A 134 -4.64 1.61 -18.32
C LEU A 134 -3.67 2.74 -18.71
N LEU A 135 -2.54 2.85 -18.02
CA LEU A 135 -1.51 3.85 -18.34
C LEU A 135 -0.89 3.62 -19.73
N HIS A 136 -0.64 2.36 -20.09
CA HIS A 136 -0.16 2.00 -21.42
C HIS A 136 -1.17 2.42 -22.51
N ASN A 137 -2.45 2.12 -22.31
CA ASN A 137 -3.51 2.46 -23.25
C ASN A 137 -3.72 3.98 -23.40
N GLN A 138 -3.58 4.75 -22.31
CA GLN A 138 -3.61 6.21 -22.35
C GLN A 138 -2.43 6.80 -23.13
N ALA A 139 -1.24 6.21 -22.99
CA ALA A 139 -0.07 6.62 -23.74
C ALA A 139 -0.20 6.34 -25.25
N SER A 140 -0.83 5.24 -25.65
CA SER A 140 -1.12 4.95 -27.06
C SER A 140 -2.18 5.90 -27.65
N LEU A 141 -3.23 6.22 -26.89
CA LEU A 141 -4.25 7.21 -27.31
C LEU A 141 -3.63 8.60 -27.53
N SER A 142 -2.69 9.02 -26.68
CA SER A 142 -1.96 10.29 -26.84
C SER A 142 -1.03 10.32 -28.08
N HIS A 143 -0.58 9.15 -28.56
CA HIS A 143 0.27 9.07 -29.75
C HIS A 143 -0.57 9.14 -31.05
N ASP A 144 -1.77 8.56 -31.03
CA ASP A 144 -2.69 8.61 -32.17
C ASP A 144 -3.26 10.02 -32.40
N GLU A 145 -3.51 10.80 -31.34
CA GLU A 145 -3.94 12.21 -31.47
C GLU A 145 -2.87 13.13 -32.07
N ARG A 146 -1.59 12.73 -32.07
CA ARG A 146 -0.50 13.49 -32.71
C ARG A 146 -0.32 13.18 -34.20
N ASN A 147 -0.96 12.13 -34.72
CA ASN A 147 -0.92 11.78 -36.14
C ASN A 147 -2.10 12.38 -36.93
N TYR A 148 -2.93 13.22 -36.30
CA TYR A 148 -4.05 13.93 -36.93
C TYR A 148 -3.91 15.48 -36.91
N LEU A 149 -2.71 16.01 -36.65
CA LEU A 149 -2.33 17.41 -36.86
C LEU A 149 -1.13 17.48 -37.81
#